data_AF-A0A094IX04-F1
#
_entry.id   AF-A0A094IX04-F1
#
_cell.length_a   1.000
_cell.length_b   1.000
_cell.length_c   1.000
_cell.angle_alpha   90.00
_cell.angle_beta   90.00
_cell.angle_gamma   90.00
#
_symmetry.space_group_name_H-M   'P 1'
#
loop_
_entity.id
_entity.type
_entity.pdbx_description
1 polymer ?
#
loop_
_entity_poly.entity_id
_entity_poly.type
_entity_poly.pdbx_seq_one_letter_code
_entity_poly.pdbx_strand_id
1 'polypeptide(L)'
;MARKVKDDRVVYRSHNEFGPLKSFGILPKIGDFGLAQQIIIDSRRNIHPIQPDHYRAPEVVVGIGWSYSTDIWNLGVLFLYRDPTLADLNLGDSTPSLQGEEKKLFLEFVGKMLRWVPEDRLTATDLLGDPWLLRDAPSKR
;
A
#
# COMPACT_ATOMS: atom_id res chain seq x y z
N MET A 1 -22.37 0.59 11.56
CA MET A 1 -22.37 0.58 10.08
C MET A 1 -23.44 1.56 9.60
N ALA A 2 -23.07 2.71 9.04
CA ALA A 2 -24.01 3.59 8.36
C ALA A 2 -23.92 3.32 6.85
N ARG A 3 -24.92 2.63 6.30
CA ARG A 3 -25.10 2.41 4.85
C ARG A 3 -26.30 3.24 4.39
N LYS A 4 -26.22 3.85 3.21
CA LYS A 4 -27.39 4.45 2.56
C LYS A 4 -27.79 3.57 1.39
N VAL A 5 -29.07 3.20 1.30
CA VAL A 5 -29.62 2.51 0.13
C VAL A 5 -30.30 3.57 -0.73
N LYS A 6 -29.94 3.64 -2.00
CA LYS A 6 -30.60 4.50 -3.00
C LYS A 6 -30.78 3.70 -4.28
N ASP A 7 -32.01 3.57 -4.75
CA ASP A 7 -32.38 2.93 -6.03
C ASP A 7 -31.66 1.58 -6.23
N ASP A 8 -31.81 0.68 -5.25
CA ASP A 8 -31.18 -0.65 -5.14
C ASP A 8 -29.65 -0.69 -5.01
N ARG A 9 -28.98 0.46 -4.92
CA ARG A 9 -27.53 0.53 -4.69
C ARG A 9 -27.23 0.80 -3.22
N VAL A 10 -26.35 -0.01 -2.65
CA VAL A 10 -25.79 0.23 -1.32
C VAL A 10 -24.60 1.16 -1.45
N VAL A 11 -24.72 2.36 -0.89
CA VAL A 11 -23.63 3.32 -0.78
C VAL A 11 -23.01 3.20 0.61
N TYR A 12 -21.74 2.80 0.64
CA TYR A 12 -20.93 2.74 1.84
C TYR A 12 -20.31 4.11 2.07
N ARG A 13 -20.38 4.61 3.31
CA ARG A 13 -19.66 5.83 3.70
C ARG A 13 -18.19 5.47 3.93
N SER A 14 -17.27 6.22 3.32
CA SER A 14 -15.84 6.12 3.68
C SER A 14 -15.68 6.46 5.16
N HIS A 15 -14.97 5.62 5.90
CA HIS A 15 -14.61 5.85 7.29
C HIS A 15 -13.10 6.02 7.35
N ASN A 16 -12.63 7.21 7.69
CA ASN A 16 -11.19 7.49 7.79
C ASN A 16 -10.64 7.14 9.19
N GLU A 17 -11.51 6.92 10.17
CA GLU A 17 -11.17 6.55 11.54
C GLU A 17 -11.75 5.18 11.87
N PHE A 18 -10.94 4.14 11.68
CA PHE A 18 -11.32 2.76 12.00
C PHE A 18 -11.31 2.46 13.51
N GLY A 19 -10.81 3.40 14.33
CA GLY A 19 -10.52 3.19 15.75
C GLY A 19 -9.39 2.17 15.98
N PRO A 20 -9.08 1.84 17.24
CA PRO A 20 -8.19 0.73 17.56
C PRO A 20 -8.77 -0.58 17.02
N LEU A 21 -7.91 -1.46 16.52
CA LEU A 21 -8.31 -2.74 15.94
C LEU A 21 -9.11 -3.55 16.97
N LYS A 22 -10.43 -3.60 16.85
CA LYS A 22 -11.31 -4.14 17.90
C LYS A 22 -11.29 -5.68 17.98
N SER A 23 -10.85 -6.36 16.92
CA SER A 23 -10.51 -7.79 16.95
C SER A 23 -9.66 -8.18 15.73
N PHE A 24 -8.92 -9.29 15.85
CA PHE A 24 -8.25 -9.97 14.73
C PHE A 24 -9.23 -10.58 13.69
N GLY A 25 -10.55 -10.46 13.90
CA GLY A 25 -11.58 -10.98 12.99
C GLY A 25 -11.97 -10.03 11.86
N ILE A 26 -11.36 -8.85 11.76
CA ILE A 26 -11.56 -7.94 10.64
C ILE A 26 -10.57 -8.35 9.55
N LEU A 27 -11.02 -9.15 8.59
CA LEU A 27 -10.25 -9.43 7.38
C LEU A 27 -10.37 -8.20 6.44
N PRO A 28 -9.32 -7.39 6.26
CA PRO A 28 -9.36 -6.30 5.30
C PRO A 28 -9.58 -6.87 3.89
N LYS A 29 -10.45 -6.21 3.12
CA LYS A 29 -10.73 -6.56 1.72
C LYS A 29 -10.42 -5.36 0.84
N ILE A 30 -9.65 -5.58 -0.23
CA ILE A 30 -9.42 -4.58 -1.27
C ILE A 30 -10.68 -4.49 -2.13
N GLY A 31 -11.06 -3.28 -2.52
CA GLY A 31 -12.19 -2.98 -3.39
C GLY A 31 -11.83 -1.91 -4.42
N ASP A 32 -12.85 -1.42 -5.13
CA ASP A 32 -12.73 -0.38 -6.17
C ASP A 32 -11.78 -0.72 -7.33
N PHE A 33 -12.13 -1.77 -8.07
CA PHE A 33 -11.41 -2.22 -9.26
C PHE A 33 -11.80 -1.46 -10.54
N GLY A 34 -12.46 -0.30 -10.43
CA GLY A 34 -12.97 0.45 -11.59
C GLY A 34 -11.88 0.96 -12.54
N LEU A 35 -10.64 1.09 -12.04
CA LEU A 35 -9.45 1.49 -12.81
C LEU A 35 -8.40 0.37 -12.93
N ALA A 36 -8.74 -0.87 -12.56
CA ALA A 36 -7.81 -1.98 -12.64
C ALA A 36 -7.40 -2.25 -14.10
N GLN A 37 -6.09 -2.36 -14.35
CA GLN A 37 -5.56 -2.59 -15.69
C GLN A 37 -4.97 -4.00 -15.81
N GLN A 38 -5.32 -4.70 -16.89
CA GLN A 38 -4.65 -5.96 -17.25
C GLN A 38 -3.30 -5.66 -17.88
N ILE A 39 -2.23 -6.28 -17.35
CA ILE A 39 -0.89 -6.25 -17.95
C ILE A 39 -0.79 -7.38 -18.97
N ILE A 40 -0.59 -7.02 -20.24
CA ILE A 40 -0.42 -7.99 -21.33
C ILE A 40 1.08 -8.09 -21.65
N ILE A 41 1.66 -9.28 -21.43
CA ILE A 41 3.11 -9.55 -21.45
C ILE A 41 3.76 -9.18 -22.80
N ASP A 42 3.03 -9.29 -23.91
CA ASP A 42 3.52 -9.00 -25.27
C ASP A 42 3.12 -7.60 -25.79
N SER A 43 2.50 -6.78 -24.96
CA SER A 43 2.06 -5.43 -25.34
C SER A 43 3.11 -4.37 -24.97
N ARG A 44 3.04 -3.21 -25.63
CA ARG A 44 3.81 -2.04 -25.20
C ARG A 44 3.44 -1.72 -23.75
N ARG A 45 4.44 -1.44 -22.91
CA ARG A 45 4.23 -1.00 -21.52
C ARG A 45 3.24 0.16 -21.50
N ASN A 46 2.29 0.13 -20.56
CA ASN A 46 1.34 1.21 -20.38
C ASN A 46 2.07 2.48 -19.93
N ILE A 47 1.79 3.63 -20.56
CA ILE A 47 2.45 4.91 -20.29
C ILE A 47 1.48 6.01 -19.84
N HIS A 48 0.18 5.74 -19.82
CA HIS A 48 -0.80 6.73 -19.38
C HIS A 48 -0.74 6.91 -17.85
N PRO A 49 -1.07 8.10 -17.32
CA PRO A 49 -1.15 8.31 -15.87
C PRO A 49 -2.23 7.41 -15.25
N ILE A 50 -1.93 6.78 -14.12
CA ILE A 50 -2.90 5.95 -13.35
C ILE A 50 -2.98 6.31 -11.86
N GLN A 51 -2.01 7.08 -11.34
CA GLN A 51 -1.89 7.34 -9.90
C GLN A 51 -2.23 8.80 -9.58
N PRO A 52 -2.89 9.06 -8.43
CA PRO A 52 -2.95 10.39 -7.83
C PRO A 52 -1.54 10.95 -7.57
N ASP A 53 -1.40 12.28 -7.56
CA ASP A 53 -0.08 12.94 -7.51
C ASP A 53 0.79 12.45 -6.33
N HIS A 54 0.24 12.40 -5.12
CA HIS A 54 0.98 11.99 -3.91
C HIS A 54 1.38 10.51 -3.87
N TYR A 55 0.77 9.69 -4.71
CA TYR A 55 1.01 8.26 -4.77
C TYR A 55 1.82 7.88 -6.01
N ARG A 56 2.17 8.83 -6.87
CA ARG A 56 2.76 8.53 -8.18
C ARG A 56 4.16 7.93 -8.02
N ALA A 57 4.37 6.76 -8.62
CA ALA A 57 5.64 6.06 -8.66
C ALA A 57 6.59 6.72 -9.67
N PRO A 58 7.91 6.65 -9.46
CA PRO A 58 8.90 7.28 -10.34
C PRO A 58 8.73 6.91 -11.82
N GLU A 59 8.49 5.65 -12.14
CA GLU A 59 8.33 5.19 -13.52
C GLU A 59 7.10 5.81 -14.23
N VAL A 60 6.06 6.15 -13.46
CA VAL A 60 4.85 6.82 -13.96
C VAL A 60 5.12 8.31 -14.17
N VAL A 61 5.88 8.95 -13.27
CA VAL A 61 6.29 10.36 -13.43
C VAL A 61 7.14 10.54 -14.68
N VAL A 62 8.12 9.65 -14.89
CA VAL A 62 9.05 9.73 -16.03
C VAL A 62 8.39 9.28 -17.33
N GLY A 63 7.33 8.48 -17.27
CA GLY A 63 6.60 8.02 -18.46
C GLY A 63 7.30 6.92 -19.26
N ILE A 64 8.19 6.15 -18.61
CA ILE A 64 8.97 5.05 -19.22
C ILE A 64 8.22 3.71 -19.26
N GLY A 65 6.94 3.74 -18.90
CA GLY A 65 6.07 2.59 -18.82
C GLY A 65 6.07 1.96 -17.44
N TRP A 66 4.92 1.42 -17.04
CA TRP A 66 4.70 0.88 -15.71
C TRP A 66 4.10 -0.53 -15.73
N SER A 67 4.17 -1.20 -14.58
CA SER A 67 3.65 -2.55 -14.34
C SER A 67 3.08 -2.65 -12.91
N TYR A 68 2.86 -3.86 -12.38
CA TYR A 68 2.38 -4.08 -11.01
C TYR A 68 3.30 -3.48 -9.93
N SER A 69 4.55 -3.16 -10.27
CA SER A 69 5.49 -2.45 -9.42
C SER A 69 4.93 -1.13 -8.86
N THR A 70 4.00 -0.49 -9.57
CA THR A 70 3.34 0.74 -9.12
C THR A 70 2.45 0.52 -7.91
N ASP A 71 1.78 -0.64 -7.83
CA ASP A 71 0.91 -0.99 -6.70
C ASP A 71 1.74 -1.23 -5.43
N ILE A 72 2.93 -1.83 -5.58
CA ILE A 72 3.89 -1.99 -4.48
C ILE A 72 4.35 -0.64 -3.96
N TRP A 73 4.68 0.30 -4.85
CA TRP A 73 5.00 1.67 -4.45
C TRP A 73 3.83 2.35 -3.73
N ASN A 74 2.61 2.22 -4.26
CA ASN A 74 1.41 2.80 -3.65
C ASN A 74 1.17 2.29 -2.24
N LEU A 75 1.37 1.00 -2.00
CA LEU A 75 1.26 0.41 -0.68
C LEU A 75 2.32 0.97 0.28
N GLY A 76 3.57 1.12 -0.18
CA GLY A 76 4.63 1.76 0.60
C GLY A 76 4.29 3.20 0.99
N VAL A 77 3.80 3.99 0.04
CA VAL A 77 3.32 5.36 0.31
C VAL A 77 2.14 5.34 1.27
N LEU A 78 1.18 4.42 1.13
CA LEU A 78 0.03 4.30 2.03
C LEU A 78 0.45 4.00 3.47
N PHE A 79 1.45 3.15 3.67
CA PHE A 79 1.98 2.85 5.00
C PHE A 79 2.60 4.07 5.66
N LEU A 80 3.28 4.90 4.88
CA LEU A 80 3.79 6.17 5.35
C LEU A 80 2.64 7.15 5.61
N TYR A 81 1.78 7.43 4.63
CA TYR A 81 0.72 8.47 4.67
C TYR A 81 -0.22 8.43 5.89
N ARG A 82 -0.26 7.31 6.61
CA ARG A 82 -0.98 7.18 7.87
C ARG A 82 -0.40 8.04 9.02
N ASP A 83 0.80 8.61 8.86
CA ASP A 83 1.32 9.64 9.74
C ASP A 83 1.34 11.02 9.00
N PRO A 84 0.57 12.02 9.45
CA PRO A 84 0.51 13.34 8.80
C PRO A 84 1.78 14.20 8.95
N THR A 85 2.82 13.71 9.65
CA THR A 85 4.12 14.43 9.79
C THR A 85 5.09 14.21 8.62
N LEU A 86 4.70 13.45 7.59
CA LEU A 86 5.60 12.86 6.58
C LEU A 86 5.81 13.66 5.29
N ALA A 87 5.60 14.98 5.31
CA ALA A 87 6.08 15.80 4.21
C ALA A 87 7.62 15.77 4.10
N ASP A 88 8.31 15.46 5.21
CA ASP A 88 9.76 15.40 5.29
C ASP A 88 10.24 13.94 5.33
N LEU A 89 10.96 13.51 4.29
CA LEU A 89 11.45 12.15 4.04
C LEU A 89 12.56 11.70 5.03
N ASN A 90 12.36 11.88 6.33
CA ASN A 90 13.23 11.32 7.36
C ASN A 90 12.53 10.10 7.99
N LEU A 91 12.65 8.95 7.31
CA LEU A 91 11.99 7.66 7.67
C LEU A 91 12.11 7.31 9.16
N GLY A 92 13.19 7.74 9.82
CA GLY A 92 13.47 7.48 11.22
C GLY A 92 12.50 8.12 12.22
N ASP A 93 11.79 9.19 11.88
CA ASP A 93 10.88 9.88 12.81
C ASP A 93 9.39 9.59 12.52
N SER A 94 9.14 8.90 11.42
CA SER A 94 7.84 8.75 10.75
C SER A 94 6.79 7.84 11.39
N THR A 95 7.14 7.18 12.49
CA THR A 95 6.26 6.22 13.18
C THR A 95 6.50 6.26 14.69
N PRO A 96 5.89 7.20 15.43
CA PRO A 96 6.10 7.33 16.88
C PRO A 96 5.44 6.19 17.68
N SER A 97 4.43 5.53 17.09
CA SER A 97 3.78 4.37 17.69
C SER A 97 4.61 3.09 17.63
N LEU A 98 5.61 3.03 16.74
CA LEU A 98 6.54 1.90 16.62
C LEU A 98 7.84 2.29 17.32
N GLN A 99 8.43 1.37 18.09
CA GLN A 99 9.65 1.63 18.83
C GLN A 99 10.62 0.44 18.74
N GLY A 100 11.91 0.72 18.94
CA GLY A 100 12.95 -0.31 18.95
C GLY A 100 13.00 -1.14 17.67
N GLU A 101 13.12 -2.47 17.83
CA GLU A 101 13.27 -3.40 16.70
C GLU A 101 12.04 -3.43 15.78
N GLU A 102 10.83 -3.19 16.30
CA GLU A 102 9.62 -3.14 15.49
C GLU A 102 9.68 -2.03 14.44
N LYS A 103 10.12 -0.85 14.87
CA LYS A 103 10.28 0.30 13.98
C LYS A 103 11.32 0.01 12.91
N LYS A 104 12.44 -0.58 13.29
CA LYS A 104 13.50 -0.95 12.35
C LYS A 104 13.00 -1.93 11.29
N LEU A 105 12.35 -3.02 11.71
CA LEU A 105 11.78 -4.02 10.79
C LEU A 105 10.70 -3.42 9.89
N PHE A 106 9.86 -2.53 10.41
CA PHE A 106 8.87 -1.81 9.61
C PHE A 106 9.51 -0.94 8.53
N LEU A 107 10.53 -0.16 8.89
CA LEU A 107 11.22 0.72 7.94
C LEU A 107 11.99 -0.09 6.90
N GLU A 108 12.58 -1.22 7.27
CA GLU A 108 13.17 -2.17 6.32
C GLU A 108 12.13 -2.75 5.36
N PHE A 109 10.94 -3.11 5.87
CA PHE A 109 9.83 -3.61 5.06
C PHE A 109 9.34 -2.57 4.05
N VAL A 110 9.05 -1.34 4.49
CA VAL A 110 8.63 -0.24 3.60
C VAL A 110 9.76 0.14 2.62
N GLY A 111 11.01 0.09 3.06
CA GLY A 111 12.18 0.34 2.22
C GLY A 111 12.33 -0.66 1.06
N LYS A 112 11.79 -1.88 1.18
CA LYS A 112 11.73 -2.86 0.07
C LYS A 112 10.68 -2.49 -0.98
N MET A 113 9.69 -1.67 -0.64
CA MET A 113 8.64 -1.17 -1.54
C MET A 113 9.02 0.14 -2.22
N LEU A 114 9.64 1.06 -1.47
CA LEU A 114 9.98 2.42 -1.94
C LEU A 114 11.35 2.48 -2.63
N ARG A 115 11.55 1.64 -3.65
CA ARG A 115 12.74 1.69 -4.52
C ARG A 115 12.47 2.52 -5.76
N TRP A 116 13.46 3.34 -6.13
CA TRP A 116 13.38 4.17 -7.33
C TRP A 116 13.22 3.31 -8.59
N VAL A 117 14.11 2.34 -8.76
CA VAL A 117 14.06 1.36 -9.86
C VAL A 117 12.95 0.35 -9.56
N PRO A 118 11.98 0.17 -10.47
CA PRO A 118 10.86 -0.76 -10.26
C PRO A 118 11.28 -2.20 -10.01
N GLU A 119 12.31 -2.67 -10.71
CA GLU A 119 12.83 -4.03 -10.65
C GLU A 119 13.53 -4.35 -9.32
N ASP A 120 13.96 -3.33 -8.57
CA ASP A 120 14.55 -3.50 -7.24
C ASP A 120 13.48 -3.66 -6.14
N ARG A 121 12.20 -3.44 -6.47
CA ARG A 121 11.09 -3.63 -5.52
C ARG A 121 10.76 -5.10 -5.40
N LEU A 122 10.61 -5.57 -4.16
CA LEU A 122 10.11 -6.91 -3.92
C LEU A 122 8.66 -7.05 -4.40
N THR A 123 8.30 -8.24 -4.89
CA THR A 123 6.93 -8.54 -5.31
C THR A 123 6.01 -8.69 -4.10
N ALA A 124 4.68 -8.61 -4.33
CA ALA A 124 3.71 -8.88 -3.27
C ALA A 124 3.93 -10.26 -2.62
N THR A 125 4.26 -11.28 -3.43
CA THR A 125 4.56 -12.63 -2.95
C THR A 125 5.80 -12.66 -2.05
N ASP A 126 6.87 -11.96 -2.45
CA ASP A 126 8.10 -11.91 -1.64
C ASP A 126 7.87 -11.17 -0.31
N LEU A 127 7.10 -10.08 -0.35
CA LEU A 127 6.77 -9.26 0.82
C LEU A 127 5.89 -10.01 1.83
N LEU A 128 5.11 -11.01 1.41
CA LEU A 128 4.33 -11.85 2.35
C LEU A 128 5.22 -12.65 3.30
N GLY A 129 6.48 -12.91 2.92
CA GLY A 129 7.46 -13.59 3.76
C GLY A 129 8.29 -12.67 4.66
N ASP A 130 8.00 -11.37 4.69
CA ASP A 130 8.82 -10.41 5.42
C ASP A 130 8.76 -10.62 6.95
N PRO A 131 9.90 -10.57 7.65
CA PRO A 131 9.94 -10.73 9.11
C PRO A 131 9.02 -9.77 9.87
N TRP A 132 8.82 -8.55 9.38
CA TRP A 132 7.92 -7.59 10.01
C TRP A 132 6.47 -8.06 9.96
N LEU A 133 6.04 -8.62 8.82
CA LEU A 133 4.67 -9.08 8.63
C LEU A 133 4.38 -10.39 9.39
N LEU A 134 5.39 -11.25 9.52
CA LEU A 134 5.25 -12.56 10.16
C LEU A 134 5.33 -12.50 11.69
N ARG A 135 5.74 -11.38 12.28
CA ARG A 135 5.97 -11.25 13.73
C ARG A 135 4.74 -11.60 14.58
N ASP A 136 3.56 -11.16 14.15
CA ASP A 136 2.30 -11.31 14.88
C ASP A 136 1.36 -12.33 14.19
N ALA A 137 1.89 -13.12 13.24
CA ALA A 137 1.11 -14.14 12.56
C ALA A 137 0.65 -15.20 13.57
N PRO A 138 -0.65 -15.49 13.69
CA PRO A 138 -1.12 -16.56 14.57
C PRO A 138 -0.44 -17.86 14.14
N SER A 139 0.12 -18.59 15.11
CA SER A 139 0.66 -19.93 14.87
C SER A 139 -0.41 -20.74 14.14
N LYS A 140 -0.01 -21.39 13.04
CA LYS A 140 -0.90 -22.28 12.28
C LYS A 140 -1.52 -23.27 13.27
N ARG A 141 -2.83 -23.14 13.49
CA ARG A 141 -3.64 -24.13 14.21
C ARG A 141 -3.87 -25.34 13.31
#